data_AF-A0A853SYI8-F1
#
_entry.id   AF-A0A853SYI8-F1
#
_cell.length_a   1.000
_cell.length_b   1.000
_cell.length_c   1.000
_cell.angle_alpha   90.00
_cell.angle_beta   90.00
_cell.angle_gamma   90.00
#
_symmetry.space_group_name_H-M   'P 1'
#
loop_
_entity.id
_entity.type
_entity.pdbx_description
1 polymer ?
#
loop_
_entity_poly.entity_id
_entity_poly.type
_entity_poly.pdbx_seq_one_letter_code
_entity_poly.pdbx_strand_id
1 'polypeptide(L)'
;MLNQQKCVCLIKSYRVTAGPLSLALLCSVLSACASLTPPASISTIEPAPEAPATASLPPPPPPPPRSAPAPPPVSGGLPAEVAAQAGSTLVRVYYATDRQFQADKKNYSWQPNRKAPHLSYGSVLVSVPEDRKIGTVTKTPWWILGQGGDARKYMLIMDLERWSAARFFATVKTRLAASLPPERRAAFIYIHGYYNAFDDAALRTAQMAVDLNVNAMPVFYSWPSKGEFTGYRFDDNSAQWTQAHLQNFLADFADRSDATDIYIIAHSMGNRPTTMALANLLEKRPELLPRFKQVVLAAPDINADVFREQIAPRLASLGLPVTLYASKNDMAMRLSYRYSGWDKIGDIRGPIVNIPGLDFIDASNVTMNFIGHDYLVSNRVVLTDVATMIKAGLRAKDRGGLRGRPLPVPRYWEFP
;
A
#
# COMPACT_ATOMS: atom_id res chain seq x y z
N MET A 1 63.70 16.86 24.59
CA MET A 1 63.81 16.61 23.13
C MET A 1 62.47 17.03 22.53
N LEU A 2 62.29 18.30 22.10
CA LEU A 2 62.36 18.76 20.69
C LEU A 2 61.74 17.76 19.69
N ASN A 3 60.87 18.08 18.73
CA ASN A 3 60.30 19.33 18.20
C ASN A 3 59.25 18.94 17.12
N GLN A 4 58.21 19.76 16.91
CA GLN A 4 57.62 20.19 15.62
C GLN A 4 57.15 19.19 14.51
N GLN A 5 55.87 19.22 14.08
CA GLN A 5 55.17 20.07 13.08
C GLN A 5 55.11 19.52 11.62
N LYS A 6 53.87 19.43 11.12
CA LYS A 6 53.28 19.79 9.80
C LYS A 6 54.19 20.00 8.55
N CYS A 7 53.71 19.48 7.40
CA CYS A 7 53.55 20.08 6.03
C CYS A 7 53.48 18.93 4.99
N VAL A 8 52.50 18.72 4.11
CA VAL A 8 51.93 19.50 2.95
C VAL A 8 52.93 19.84 1.84
N CYS A 9 52.82 19.15 0.69
CA CYS A 9 52.90 19.61 -0.73
C CYS A 9 53.12 18.38 -1.66
N LEU A 10 52.18 17.94 -2.51
CA LEU A 10 51.87 18.40 -3.87
C LEU A 10 53.10 18.57 -4.79
N ILE A 11 53.21 17.74 -5.86
CA ILE A 11 53.29 18.17 -7.29
C ILE A 11 53.66 17.02 -8.26
N LYS A 12 52.86 16.95 -9.35
CA LYS A 12 53.10 16.48 -10.74
C LYS A 12 53.27 15.00 -11.11
N SER A 13 52.20 14.52 -11.76
CA SER A 13 52.17 14.14 -13.18
C SER A 13 53.01 12.97 -13.67
N TYR A 14 52.37 11.82 -13.86
CA TYR A 14 52.55 10.98 -15.06
C TYR A 14 51.21 10.35 -15.45
N ARG A 15 50.68 10.77 -16.61
CA ARG A 15 49.67 10.05 -17.40
C ARG A 15 50.42 9.10 -18.33
N VAL A 16 50.17 7.80 -18.26
CA VAL A 16 50.19 6.90 -19.43
C VAL A 16 49.18 5.76 -19.20
N THR A 17 48.10 5.81 -19.98
CA THR A 17 47.24 4.76 -20.53
C THR A 17 47.21 3.34 -19.92
N ALA A 18 46.04 2.92 -19.44
CA ALA A 18 45.52 1.55 -19.64
C ALA A 18 44.01 1.48 -19.34
N GLY A 19 43.26 0.89 -20.25
CA GLY A 19 41.96 0.25 -20.03
C GLY A 19 41.79 -0.85 -21.08
N PRO A 20 40.69 -1.61 -21.11
CA PRO A 20 39.70 -1.90 -20.06
C PRO A 20 39.51 -3.43 -19.89
N LEU A 21 38.72 -3.90 -18.91
CA LEU A 21 37.73 -5.00 -19.00
C LEU A 21 37.39 -5.63 -17.63
N SER A 22 36.11 -5.46 -17.27
CA SER A 22 35.18 -6.46 -16.73
C SER A 22 35.62 -7.39 -15.60
N LEU A 23 35.11 -7.09 -14.39
CA LEU A 23 35.04 -8.03 -13.28
C LEU A 23 33.58 -8.47 -13.09
N ALA A 24 33.18 -9.54 -13.77
CA ALA A 24 31.91 -10.23 -13.57
C ALA A 24 32.08 -11.72 -13.87
N LEU A 25 32.46 -12.53 -12.88
CA LEU A 25 32.04 -13.92 -12.73
C LEU A 25 32.65 -14.52 -11.45
N LEU A 26 31.80 -14.89 -10.49
CA LEU A 26 32.13 -15.90 -9.49
C LEU A 26 30.84 -16.50 -8.97
N CYS A 27 30.44 -17.63 -9.58
CA CYS A 27 29.82 -18.82 -8.95
C CYS A 27 29.13 -19.66 -10.02
N SER A 28 29.77 -20.76 -10.43
CA SER A 28 29.07 -21.92 -11.00
C SER A 28 29.93 -23.16 -10.80
N VAL A 29 29.43 -24.18 -10.07
CA VAL A 29 29.62 -25.61 -10.37
C VAL A 29 28.52 -26.45 -9.67
N LEU A 30 28.13 -27.53 -10.35
CA LEU A 30 27.36 -28.74 -9.93
C LEU A 30 25.83 -28.58 -9.95
N SER A 31 25.02 -29.42 -10.59
CA SER A 31 25.14 -30.71 -11.32
C SER A 31 23.78 -30.82 -12.09
N ALA A 32 23.61 -31.39 -13.28
CA ALA A 32 23.74 -32.81 -13.61
C ALA A 32 23.37 -33.01 -15.10
N CYS A 33 24.10 -33.90 -15.76
CA CYS A 33 23.70 -34.52 -17.02
C CYS A 33 22.97 -35.84 -16.73
N ALA A 34 21.87 -36.10 -17.45
CA ALA A 34 21.53 -37.37 -18.13
C ALA A 34 20.01 -37.60 -18.18
N SER A 35 19.42 -37.54 -19.38
CA SER A 35 18.77 -38.71 -19.99
C SER A 35 18.24 -38.34 -21.39
N LEU A 36 18.59 -39.19 -22.35
CA LEU A 36 18.23 -39.12 -23.76
C LEU A 36 16.78 -39.55 -23.98
N THR A 37 16.08 -38.87 -24.90
CA THR A 37 14.81 -39.33 -25.49
C THR A 37 15.04 -39.85 -26.91
N PRO A 38 14.37 -40.93 -27.35
CA PRO A 38 14.24 -41.27 -28.77
C PRO A 38 12.88 -40.80 -29.35
N PRO A 39 12.71 -40.77 -30.68
CA PRO A 39 11.65 -40.00 -31.33
C PRO A 39 10.39 -40.80 -31.71
N ALA A 40 9.29 -40.03 -31.83
CA ALA A 40 8.10 -40.11 -32.69
C ALA A 40 7.42 -41.46 -33.00
N SER A 41 6.09 -41.46 -32.87
CA SER A 41 5.20 -42.31 -33.65
C SER A 41 4.05 -41.48 -34.20
N ILE A 42 3.89 -41.56 -35.53
CA ILE A 42 2.85 -40.96 -36.36
C ILE A 42 1.58 -41.81 -36.23
N SER A 43 0.41 -41.18 -36.12
CA SER A 43 -0.85 -41.85 -36.50
C SER A 43 -1.86 -40.85 -37.07
N THR A 44 -2.03 -40.99 -38.39
CA THR A 44 -3.29 -41.02 -39.16
C THR A 44 -4.39 -40.00 -38.87
N ILE A 45 -4.57 -39.14 -39.88
CA ILE A 45 -5.74 -38.31 -40.18
C ILE A 45 -6.84 -39.20 -40.78
N GLU A 46 -8.09 -39.03 -40.34
CA GLU A 46 -9.30 -39.42 -41.10
C GLU A 46 -10.45 -38.41 -40.86
N PRO A 47 -11.43 -38.33 -41.78
CA PRO A 47 -12.04 -37.07 -42.21
C PRO A 47 -13.32 -36.67 -41.46
N ALA A 48 -13.70 -35.40 -41.66
CA ALA A 48 -14.89 -34.75 -41.13
C ALA A 48 -16.21 -35.30 -41.71
N PRO A 49 -17.31 -35.31 -40.94
CA PRO A 49 -18.66 -35.41 -41.50
C PRO A 49 -19.32 -34.03 -41.67
N GLU A 50 -20.12 -33.98 -42.74
CA GLU A 50 -20.91 -32.88 -43.30
C GLU A 50 -21.88 -32.18 -42.32
N ALA A 51 -22.10 -30.90 -42.60
CA ALA A 51 -23.05 -30.01 -41.95
C ALA A 51 -24.50 -30.25 -42.41
N PRO A 52 -25.51 -30.13 -41.52
CA PRO A 52 -26.89 -29.97 -41.93
C PRO A 52 -27.28 -28.50 -42.11
N ALA A 53 -28.32 -28.35 -42.93
CA ALA A 53 -28.83 -27.15 -43.57
C ALA A 53 -29.18 -25.95 -42.66
N THR A 54 -28.99 -24.79 -43.28
CA THR A 54 -29.36 -23.42 -42.87
C THR A 54 -30.81 -23.27 -42.41
N ALA A 55 -30.99 -22.84 -41.16
CA ALA A 55 -32.19 -22.14 -40.70
C ALA A 55 -31.88 -20.64 -40.68
N SER A 56 -32.63 -19.87 -41.47
CA SER A 56 -32.55 -18.41 -41.56
C SER A 56 -32.93 -17.75 -40.23
N LEU A 57 -32.01 -16.98 -39.64
CA LEU A 57 -32.26 -16.15 -38.46
C LEU A 57 -33.17 -14.97 -38.82
N PRO A 58 -34.12 -14.56 -37.94
CA PRO A 58 -34.93 -13.38 -38.15
C PRO A 58 -34.09 -12.09 -38.08
N PRO A 59 -34.51 -11.01 -38.78
CA PRO A 59 -33.75 -9.76 -38.80
C PRO A 59 -33.66 -9.13 -37.40
N PRO A 60 -32.55 -8.44 -37.08
CA PRO A 60 -32.35 -7.84 -35.78
C PRO A 60 -33.36 -6.70 -35.54
N PRO A 61 -33.80 -6.49 -34.28
CA PRO A 61 -34.69 -5.40 -33.93
C PRO A 61 -34.02 -4.03 -34.17
N PRO A 62 -34.79 -2.97 -34.45
CA PRO A 62 -34.26 -1.64 -34.68
C PRO A 62 -33.47 -1.13 -33.46
N PRO A 63 -32.42 -0.32 -33.67
CA PRO A 63 -31.60 0.19 -32.58
C PRO A 63 -32.45 1.05 -31.62
N PRO A 64 -32.19 0.97 -30.31
CA PRO A 64 -32.89 1.80 -29.33
C PRO A 64 -32.64 3.28 -29.62
N PRO A 65 -33.60 4.17 -29.30
CA PRO A 65 -33.44 5.61 -29.51
C PRO A 65 -32.17 6.08 -28.80
N ARG A 66 -31.41 6.96 -29.47
CA ARG A 66 -30.17 7.55 -28.95
C ARG A 66 -30.42 8.07 -27.53
N SER A 67 -29.83 7.39 -26.56
CA SER A 67 -29.75 7.87 -25.19
C SER A 67 -29.13 9.26 -25.23
N ALA A 68 -29.81 10.22 -24.59
CA ALA A 68 -29.26 11.54 -24.31
C ALA A 68 -27.83 11.40 -23.76
N PRO A 69 -26.91 12.34 -24.08
CA PRO A 69 -25.55 12.29 -23.57
C PRO A 69 -25.59 12.11 -22.06
N ALA A 70 -24.87 11.10 -21.57
CA ALA A 70 -24.73 10.85 -20.16
C ALA A 70 -24.28 12.15 -19.47
N PRO A 71 -24.87 12.53 -18.33
CA PRO A 71 -24.37 13.67 -17.58
C PRO A 71 -22.88 13.45 -17.27
N PRO A 72 -22.07 14.51 -17.26
CA PRO A 72 -20.64 14.39 -16.98
C PRO A 72 -20.44 13.66 -15.63
N PRO A 73 -19.37 12.87 -15.48
CA PRO A 73 -19.09 12.16 -14.24
C PRO A 73 -19.03 13.18 -13.10
N VAL A 74 -19.90 13.01 -12.11
CA VAL A 74 -19.91 13.82 -10.89
C VAL A 74 -18.56 13.60 -10.20
N SER A 75 -17.74 14.64 -10.15
CA SER A 75 -16.48 14.72 -9.39
C SER A 75 -16.79 14.77 -7.89
N GLY A 76 -17.25 13.65 -7.35
CA GLY A 76 -17.78 13.56 -5.99
C GLY A 76 -16.79 13.13 -4.93
N GLY A 77 -15.58 13.71 -4.87
CA GLY A 77 -14.70 13.60 -3.69
C GLY A 77 -15.04 14.67 -2.66
N LEU A 78 -14.75 14.42 -1.37
CA LEU A 78 -14.89 15.43 -0.30
C LEU A 78 -14.24 16.76 -0.78
N PRO A 79 -14.93 17.92 -0.67
CA PRO A 79 -14.46 19.21 -1.10
C PRO A 79 -13.33 19.65 -0.16
N ALA A 80 -12.12 19.23 -0.50
CA ALA A 80 -10.91 19.85 -0.05
C ALA A 80 -10.40 20.70 -1.22
N GLU A 81 -10.77 21.99 -1.22
CA GLU A 81 -10.00 23.06 -1.85
C GLU A 81 -9.37 22.68 -3.20
N VAL A 82 -10.24 22.28 -4.14
CA VAL A 82 -9.84 21.98 -5.51
C VAL A 82 -9.63 23.31 -6.22
N ALA A 83 -8.48 23.95 -6.01
CA ALA A 83 -7.92 24.73 -7.09
C ALA A 83 -7.38 23.72 -8.09
N ALA A 84 -8.12 23.46 -9.17
CA ALA A 84 -7.57 22.71 -10.29
C ALA A 84 -6.40 23.52 -10.84
N GLN A 85 -5.18 22.98 -10.76
CA GLN A 85 -4.05 23.49 -11.51
C GLN A 85 -4.05 22.71 -12.82
N ALA A 86 -4.14 23.38 -13.97
CA ALA A 86 -4.32 22.73 -15.28
C ALA A 86 -3.42 21.48 -15.44
N GLY A 87 -4.06 20.30 -15.52
CA GLY A 87 -3.40 18.98 -15.64
C GLY A 87 -3.04 18.28 -14.31
N SER A 88 -3.51 18.76 -13.17
CA SER A 88 -3.34 18.10 -11.86
C SER A 88 -4.48 18.41 -10.89
N THR A 89 -4.85 17.41 -10.09
CA THR A 89 -5.80 17.54 -8.99
C THR A 89 -5.06 17.81 -7.69
N LEU A 90 -5.48 18.81 -6.92
CA LEU A 90 -4.99 19.04 -5.56
C LEU A 90 -5.77 18.20 -4.56
N VAL A 91 -5.04 17.44 -3.74
CA VAL A 91 -5.59 16.51 -2.77
C VAL A 91 -5.02 16.84 -1.41
N ARG A 92 -5.89 17.29 -0.50
CA ARG A 92 -5.51 17.47 0.90
C ARG A 92 -5.65 16.14 1.65
N VAL A 93 -4.56 15.71 2.26
CA VAL A 93 -4.51 14.53 3.12
C VAL A 93 -4.23 14.94 4.56
N TYR A 94 -4.81 14.22 5.51
CA TYR A 94 -4.68 14.51 6.93
C TYR A 94 -3.72 13.52 7.57
N TYR A 95 -2.94 13.96 8.57
CA TYR A 95 -1.96 13.07 9.19
C TYR A 95 -1.98 13.09 10.71
N ALA A 96 -1.64 11.93 11.26
CA ALA A 96 -1.02 11.78 12.57
C ALA A 96 0.35 11.13 12.40
N THR A 97 1.34 11.54 13.18
CA THR A 97 2.72 11.06 13.05
C THR A 97 3.42 11.08 14.39
N ASP A 98 4.23 10.06 14.69
CA ASP A 98 5.16 10.04 15.82
C ASP A 98 6.63 10.17 15.40
N ARG A 99 6.83 10.70 14.19
CA ARG A 99 8.11 11.21 13.71
C ARG A 99 8.50 12.51 14.39
N GLN A 100 9.80 12.77 14.46
CA GLN A 100 10.34 14.03 14.94
C GLN A 100 10.14 15.12 13.88
N PHE A 101 9.50 16.22 14.28
CA PHE A 101 9.49 17.44 13.46
C PHE A 101 10.88 18.10 13.47
N GLN A 102 11.40 18.37 12.28
CA GLN A 102 12.65 19.10 12.01
C GLN A 102 12.29 20.53 11.59
N ALA A 103 12.44 21.48 12.51
CA ALA A 103 12.00 22.87 12.31
C ALA A 103 12.75 23.59 11.18
N ASP A 104 14.02 23.27 10.99
CA ASP A 104 14.89 23.74 9.91
C ASP A 104 14.38 23.31 8.53
N LYS A 105 13.90 22.06 8.41
CA LYS A 105 13.36 21.52 7.15
C LYS A 105 11.85 21.72 6.99
N LYS A 106 11.18 22.19 8.05
CA LYS A 106 9.72 22.25 8.16
C LYS A 106 9.04 20.92 7.78
N ASN A 107 9.66 19.79 8.12
CA ASN A 107 9.19 18.46 7.76
C ASN A 107 9.46 17.45 8.89
N TYR A 108 8.98 16.21 8.75
CA TYR A 108 9.15 15.13 9.70
C TYR A 108 10.20 14.12 9.24
N SER A 109 10.98 13.62 10.19
CA SER A 109 12.00 12.60 9.97
C SER A 109 11.94 11.52 11.05
N TRP A 110 12.59 10.39 10.80
CA TRP A 110 12.93 9.44 11.85
C TRP A 110 13.91 10.07 12.86
N GLN A 111 13.95 9.48 14.05
CA GLN A 111 14.80 9.91 15.15
C GLN A 111 15.26 8.69 15.96
N PRO A 112 16.56 8.55 16.26
CA PRO A 112 17.05 7.44 17.08
C PRO A 112 16.65 7.60 18.55
N ASN A 113 16.66 8.83 19.06
CA ASN A 113 16.32 9.15 20.45
C ASN A 113 15.00 9.88 20.50
N ARG A 114 13.95 9.18 20.93
CA ARG A 114 12.56 9.61 20.82
C ARG A 114 12.19 10.50 22.02
N LYS A 115 11.58 11.66 21.77
CA LYS A 115 11.19 12.64 22.80
C LYS A 115 9.69 12.93 22.74
N ALA A 116 9.09 13.20 23.90
CA ALA A 116 7.71 13.66 23.99
C ALA A 116 7.61 15.15 23.60
N PRO A 117 6.42 15.65 23.18
CA PRO A 117 5.21 14.87 22.87
C PRO A 117 5.40 14.01 21.62
N HIS A 118 4.92 12.77 21.64
CA HIS A 118 5.20 11.82 20.58
C HIS A 118 4.33 12.05 19.34
N LEU A 119 3.02 12.33 19.48
CA LEU A 119 2.11 12.51 18.34
C LEU A 119 2.04 13.98 17.87
N SER A 120 2.16 14.17 16.57
CA SER A 120 1.91 15.43 15.86
C SER A 120 0.81 15.24 14.81
N TYR A 121 0.08 16.32 14.49
CA TYR A 121 -1.08 16.30 13.61
C TYR A 121 -1.00 17.42 12.57
N GLY A 122 -1.74 17.27 11.48
CA GLY A 122 -1.87 18.34 10.50
C GLY A 122 -2.47 17.90 9.17
N SER A 123 -2.14 18.64 8.11
CA SER A 123 -2.49 18.27 6.74
C SER A 123 -1.32 18.49 5.78
N VAL A 124 -1.34 17.76 4.68
CA VAL A 124 -0.44 17.95 3.54
C VAL A 124 -1.30 18.17 2.31
N LEU A 125 -1.01 19.20 1.53
CA LEU A 125 -1.62 19.42 0.22
C LEU A 125 -0.70 18.81 -0.84
N VAL A 126 -1.23 17.88 -1.64
CA VAL A 126 -0.48 17.16 -2.66
C VAL A 126 -1.09 17.43 -4.03
N SER A 127 -0.27 17.76 -5.04
CA SER A 127 -0.71 17.72 -6.43
C SER A 127 -0.62 16.29 -6.98
N VAL A 128 -1.64 15.88 -7.71
CA VAL A 128 -1.73 14.56 -8.34
C VAL A 128 -1.97 14.76 -9.84
N PRO A 129 -1.00 14.41 -10.72
CA PRO A 129 -1.18 14.49 -12.16
C PRO A 129 -2.41 13.71 -12.64
N GLU A 130 -3.19 14.29 -13.57
CA GLU A 130 -4.42 13.66 -14.08
C GLU A 130 -4.11 12.50 -15.05
N ASP A 131 -3.11 12.66 -15.92
CA ASP A 131 -2.76 11.68 -16.96
C ASP A 131 -1.86 10.54 -16.47
N ARG A 132 -1.69 10.37 -15.16
CA ARG A 132 -0.83 9.30 -14.61
C ARG A 132 -1.49 7.93 -14.74
N LYS A 133 -0.67 6.88 -14.71
CA LYS A 133 -1.16 5.51 -14.55
C LYS A 133 -1.74 5.31 -13.14
N ILE A 134 -2.89 4.63 -13.04
CA ILE A 134 -3.48 4.25 -11.74
C ILE A 134 -2.47 3.41 -10.94
N GLY A 135 -2.34 3.74 -9.65
CA GLY A 135 -1.45 3.10 -8.68
C GLY A 135 -0.03 3.66 -8.63
N THR A 136 0.37 4.53 -9.56
CA THR A 136 1.74 5.06 -9.57
C THR A 136 1.87 6.31 -8.71
N VAL A 137 2.89 6.34 -7.85
CA VAL A 137 3.38 7.56 -7.21
C VAL A 137 4.53 8.10 -8.04
N THR A 138 4.25 9.11 -8.88
CA THR A 138 5.25 9.68 -9.78
C THR A 138 6.06 10.75 -9.05
N LYS A 139 7.19 10.36 -8.44
CA LYS A 139 8.07 11.32 -7.75
C LYS A 139 8.93 12.10 -8.73
N THR A 140 9.29 13.32 -8.35
CA THR A 140 10.32 14.11 -9.05
C THR A 140 11.65 13.36 -9.01
N PRO A 141 12.28 13.10 -10.18
CA PRO A 141 13.57 12.47 -10.23
C PRO A 141 14.67 13.26 -9.52
N TRP A 142 15.58 12.55 -8.87
CA TRP A 142 16.65 13.15 -8.06
C TRP A 142 17.57 14.09 -8.85
N TRP A 143 17.76 13.85 -10.15
CA TRP A 143 18.60 14.69 -11.01
C TRP A 143 17.99 16.06 -11.38
N ILE A 144 16.69 16.26 -11.12
CA ILE A 144 16.02 17.57 -11.29
C ILE A 144 15.45 18.14 -9.99
N LEU A 145 15.81 17.55 -8.84
CA LEU A 145 15.43 18.11 -7.55
C LEU A 145 15.98 19.54 -7.41
N GLY A 146 15.12 20.50 -7.07
CA GLY A 146 15.48 21.92 -6.91
C GLY A 146 15.18 22.81 -8.13
N GLN A 147 14.79 22.25 -9.28
CA GLN A 147 14.42 23.02 -10.48
C GLN A 147 12.94 23.44 -10.54
N GLY A 148 12.18 23.20 -9.47
CA GLY A 148 10.72 23.31 -9.46
C GLY A 148 10.09 22.10 -10.16
N GLY A 149 9.24 21.35 -9.46
CA GLY A 149 8.56 20.19 -10.05
C GLY A 149 7.42 20.62 -11.00
N ASP A 150 7.20 19.87 -12.09
CA ASP A 150 6.00 20.02 -12.93
C ASP A 150 4.85 19.19 -12.35
N ALA A 151 3.85 19.85 -11.77
CA ALA A 151 2.69 19.21 -11.14
C ALA A 151 1.84 18.37 -12.12
N ARG A 152 2.00 18.56 -13.44
CA ARG A 152 1.35 17.75 -14.48
C ARG A 152 2.08 16.44 -14.76
N LYS A 153 3.32 16.31 -14.27
CA LYS A 153 4.16 15.12 -14.48
C LYS A 153 4.44 14.39 -13.17
N TYR A 154 4.64 15.13 -12.09
CA TYR A 154 5.04 14.60 -10.80
C TYR A 154 4.04 14.96 -9.72
N MET A 155 3.91 14.07 -8.74
CA MET A 155 3.20 14.36 -7.52
C MET A 155 4.09 15.22 -6.61
N LEU A 156 3.58 16.37 -6.19
CA LEU A 156 4.35 17.34 -5.41
C LEU A 156 3.64 17.63 -4.09
N ILE A 157 4.41 17.76 -3.01
CA ILE A 157 3.90 18.37 -1.77
C ILE A 157 3.88 19.88 -1.98
N MET A 158 2.67 20.44 -2.04
CA MET A 158 2.42 21.85 -2.28
C MET A 158 2.44 22.64 -0.97
N ASP A 159 1.95 22.02 0.11
CA ASP A 159 1.91 22.63 1.43
C ASP A 159 1.94 21.56 2.53
N LEU A 160 2.52 21.91 3.68
CA LEU A 160 2.54 21.09 4.89
C LEU A 160 2.21 21.98 6.09
N GLU A 161 1.06 21.72 6.69
CA GLU A 161 0.63 22.41 7.89
C GLU A 161 0.73 21.50 9.11
N ARG A 162 1.25 22.04 10.21
CA ARG A 162 1.23 21.40 11.53
C ARG A 162 0.19 22.04 12.42
N TRP A 163 -0.65 21.23 13.03
CA TRP A 163 -1.80 21.65 13.84
C TRP A 163 -1.75 21.06 15.25
N SER A 164 -2.51 21.67 16.16
CA SER A 164 -2.85 21.03 17.43
C SER A 164 -3.81 19.86 17.19
N ALA A 165 -3.82 18.89 18.08
CA ALA A 165 -4.78 17.78 18.04
C ALA A 165 -6.24 18.31 18.02
N ALA A 166 -6.54 19.34 18.82
CA ALA A 166 -7.86 19.96 18.85
C ALA A 166 -8.27 20.52 17.48
N ARG A 167 -7.39 21.27 16.80
CA ARG A 167 -7.65 21.79 15.45
C ARG A 167 -7.81 20.67 14.43
N PHE A 168 -6.99 19.62 14.52
CA PHE A 168 -7.08 18.46 13.63
C PHE A 168 -8.45 17.79 13.71
N PHE A 169 -8.89 17.37 14.91
CA PHE A 169 -10.15 16.65 15.06
C PHE A 169 -11.36 17.54 14.75
N ALA A 170 -11.34 18.81 15.14
CA ALA A 170 -12.38 19.77 14.76
C ALA A 170 -12.49 19.92 13.23
N THR A 171 -11.34 19.99 12.53
CA THR A 171 -11.30 20.11 11.08
C THR A 171 -11.81 18.86 10.39
N VAL A 172 -11.35 17.67 10.80
CA VAL A 172 -11.80 16.38 10.27
C VAL A 172 -13.31 16.21 10.45
N LYS A 173 -13.81 16.48 11.65
CA LYS A 173 -15.24 16.42 11.98
C LYS A 173 -16.07 17.35 11.08
N THR A 174 -15.69 18.62 10.99
CA THR A 174 -16.38 19.60 10.15
C THR A 174 -16.40 19.17 8.68
N ARG A 175 -15.28 18.66 8.16
CA ARG A 175 -15.19 18.24 6.75
C ARG A 175 -16.03 16.98 6.49
N LEU A 176 -15.96 15.98 7.36
CA LEU A 176 -16.82 14.78 7.26
C LEU A 176 -18.30 15.15 7.27
N ALA A 177 -18.72 16.04 8.17
CA ALA A 177 -20.10 16.51 8.24
C ALA A 177 -20.52 17.34 7.01
N ALA A 178 -19.61 18.13 6.44
CA ALA A 178 -19.90 19.00 5.29
C ALA A 178 -20.01 18.25 3.97
N SER A 179 -19.48 17.03 3.86
CA SER A 179 -19.34 16.39 2.57
C SER A 179 -19.69 14.92 2.49
N LEU A 180 -20.14 14.35 3.60
CA LEU A 180 -20.76 13.04 3.63
C LEU A 180 -22.01 13.09 4.49
N PRO A 181 -23.04 12.31 4.12
CA PRO A 181 -24.27 12.32 4.88
C PRO A 181 -24.07 11.60 6.24
N PRO A 182 -24.89 11.91 7.26
CA PRO A 182 -24.71 11.42 8.63
C PRO A 182 -24.59 9.90 8.75
N GLU A 183 -25.25 9.15 7.87
CA GLU A 183 -25.24 7.69 7.83
C GLU A 183 -23.94 7.08 7.30
N ARG A 184 -23.10 7.86 6.59
CA ARG A 184 -21.85 7.36 6.00
C ARG A 184 -20.75 8.41 5.97
N ARG A 185 -20.24 8.78 7.14
CA ARG A 185 -19.02 9.60 7.31
C ARG A 185 -17.78 8.71 7.27
N ALA A 186 -17.36 8.38 6.05
CA ALA A 186 -16.25 7.48 5.78
C ALA A 186 -14.88 8.17 5.86
N ALA A 187 -13.89 7.47 6.43
CA ALA A 187 -12.49 7.82 6.43
C ALA A 187 -11.63 6.57 6.18
N PHE A 188 -10.55 6.70 5.41
CA PHE A 188 -9.54 5.65 5.37
C PHE A 188 -8.25 6.14 6.03
N ILE A 189 -7.61 5.25 6.78
CA ILE A 189 -6.34 5.49 7.46
C ILE A 189 -5.29 4.59 6.80
N TYR A 190 -4.34 5.20 6.09
CA TYR A 190 -3.21 4.49 5.52
C TYR A 190 -2.03 4.43 6.51
N ILE A 191 -1.45 3.23 6.68
CA ILE A 191 -0.25 3.00 7.47
C ILE A 191 0.83 2.45 6.55
N HIS A 192 1.88 3.24 6.33
CA HIS A 192 2.96 2.87 5.42
C HIS A 192 3.83 1.73 5.96
N GLY A 193 4.71 1.21 5.11
CA GLY A 193 5.61 0.12 5.42
C GLY A 193 7.02 0.55 5.77
N TYR A 194 7.92 -0.43 5.72
CA TYR A 194 9.36 -0.28 5.79
C TYR A 194 9.89 0.63 4.67
N TYR A 195 11.00 1.35 4.91
CA TYR A 195 11.67 2.17 3.88
C TYR A 195 10.80 3.32 3.33
N ASN A 196 9.95 3.89 4.16
CA ASN A 196 9.16 5.07 3.81
C ASN A 196 9.53 6.28 4.69
N ALA A 197 9.74 7.43 4.07
CA ALA A 197 9.77 8.74 4.71
C ALA A 197 8.34 9.29 4.95
N PHE A 198 8.23 10.44 5.61
CA PHE A 198 6.95 11.10 5.83
C PHE A 198 6.25 11.45 4.50
N ASP A 199 7.01 12.04 3.58
CA ASP A 199 6.52 12.47 2.26
C ASP A 199 5.98 11.28 1.45
N ASP A 200 6.62 10.11 1.56
CA ASP A 200 6.17 8.90 0.87
C ASP A 200 4.77 8.48 1.33
N ALA A 201 4.49 8.59 2.62
CA ALA A 201 3.19 8.28 3.18
C ALA A 201 2.13 9.29 2.72
N ALA A 202 2.47 10.59 2.69
CA ALA A 202 1.58 11.64 2.20
C ALA A 202 1.23 11.45 0.72
N LEU A 203 2.24 11.28 -0.13
CA LEU A 203 2.08 11.07 -1.58
C LEU A 203 1.25 9.81 -1.87
N ARG A 204 1.55 8.70 -1.19
CA ARG A 204 0.80 7.44 -1.36
C ARG A 204 -0.66 7.59 -0.97
N THR A 205 -0.94 8.30 0.13
CA THR A 205 -2.31 8.56 0.59
C THR A 205 -3.09 9.42 -0.40
N ALA A 206 -2.46 10.45 -0.97
CA ALA A 206 -3.07 11.28 -2.00
C ALA A 206 -3.36 10.48 -3.28
N GLN A 207 -2.43 9.61 -3.70
CA GLN A 207 -2.63 8.70 -4.82
C GLN A 207 -3.82 7.76 -4.58
N MET A 208 -3.91 7.14 -3.41
CA MET A 208 -5.05 6.26 -3.08
C MET A 208 -6.37 7.01 -2.99
N ALA A 209 -6.37 8.24 -2.47
CA ALA A 209 -7.59 9.06 -2.41
C ALA A 209 -8.21 9.25 -3.80
N VAL A 210 -7.36 9.56 -4.80
CA VAL A 210 -7.77 9.70 -6.21
C VAL A 210 -8.14 8.35 -6.83
N ASP A 211 -7.30 7.33 -6.66
CA ASP A 211 -7.45 6.06 -7.38
C ASP A 211 -8.57 5.17 -6.83
N LEU A 212 -8.79 5.16 -5.52
CA LEU A 212 -9.89 4.41 -4.92
C LEU A 212 -11.23 5.10 -5.22
N ASN A 213 -11.25 6.43 -5.15
CA ASN A 213 -12.43 7.26 -5.37
C ASN A 213 -13.67 6.74 -4.61
N VAL A 214 -13.50 6.50 -3.30
CA VAL A 214 -14.48 5.82 -2.41
C VAL A 214 -15.28 6.77 -1.52
N ASN A 215 -15.15 8.07 -1.75
CA ASN A 215 -15.77 9.14 -0.97
C ASN A 215 -15.50 8.96 0.53
N ALA A 216 -14.22 8.85 0.88
CA ALA A 216 -13.75 8.72 2.25
C ALA A 216 -12.61 9.69 2.51
N MET A 217 -12.55 10.23 3.73
CA MET A 217 -11.53 11.17 4.16
C MET A 217 -10.16 10.51 4.12
N PRO A 218 -9.17 11.04 3.36
CA PRO A 218 -7.85 10.44 3.28
C PRO A 218 -7.00 10.85 4.47
N VAL A 219 -6.73 9.89 5.34
CA VAL A 219 -5.89 10.06 6.54
C VAL A 219 -4.70 9.11 6.45
N PHE A 220 -3.55 9.51 6.97
CA PHE A 220 -2.42 8.59 7.12
C PHE A 220 -1.78 8.69 8.49
N TYR A 221 -1.26 7.56 8.93
CA TYR A 221 -0.39 7.46 10.08
C TYR A 221 1.04 7.23 9.62
N SER A 222 1.95 8.13 10.01
CA SER A 222 3.36 8.04 9.64
C SER A 222 4.21 7.71 10.86
N TRP A 223 4.70 6.48 10.93
CA TRP A 223 5.61 6.03 11.99
C TRP A 223 7.08 6.24 11.60
N PRO A 224 8.04 6.33 12.53
CA PRO A 224 9.42 6.72 12.25
C PRO A 224 10.26 5.61 11.60
N SER A 225 9.82 5.09 10.44
CA SER A 225 10.69 4.35 9.53
C SER A 225 11.85 5.24 9.09
N LYS A 226 13.05 4.66 9.05
CA LYS A 226 14.30 5.33 8.70
C LYS A 226 14.29 5.86 7.27
N GLY A 227 13.48 5.27 6.40
CA GLY A 227 13.50 5.61 4.98
C GLY A 227 14.82 5.22 4.31
N GLU A 228 15.54 4.24 4.87
CA GLU A 228 16.77 3.66 4.31
C GLU A 228 16.66 2.14 4.17
N PHE A 229 17.16 1.60 3.05
CA PHE A 229 17.15 0.17 2.72
C PHE A 229 17.99 -0.71 3.68
N THR A 230 18.93 -0.12 4.39
CA THR A 230 19.73 -0.81 5.43
C THR A 230 19.11 -0.64 6.83
N GLY A 231 18.01 0.11 6.95
CA GLY A 231 17.36 0.46 8.21
C GLY A 231 16.47 -0.63 8.83
N TYR A 232 16.43 -1.85 8.31
CA TYR A 232 15.43 -2.86 8.69
C TYR A 232 15.32 -3.09 10.21
N ARG A 233 16.45 -3.27 10.91
CA ARG A 233 16.47 -3.48 12.37
C ARG A 233 15.97 -2.26 13.15
N PHE A 234 16.27 -1.07 12.66
CA PHE A 234 15.77 0.16 13.26
C PHE A 234 14.25 0.27 13.08
N ASP A 235 13.78 -0.02 11.88
CA ASP A 235 12.37 0.03 11.53
C ASP A 235 11.55 -1.01 12.30
N ASP A 236 12.09 -2.21 12.52
CA ASP A 236 11.46 -3.22 13.37
C ASP A 236 11.26 -2.71 14.81
N ASN A 237 12.31 -2.13 15.41
CA ASN A 237 12.20 -1.54 16.75
C ASN A 237 11.22 -0.34 16.78
N SER A 238 11.22 0.49 15.73
CA SER A 238 10.31 1.62 15.59
C SER A 238 8.85 1.18 15.40
N ALA A 239 8.62 0.10 14.67
CA ALA A 239 7.31 -0.51 14.49
C ALA A 239 6.76 -1.08 15.81
N GLN A 240 7.60 -1.65 16.68
CA GLN A 240 7.17 -2.06 18.02
C GLN A 240 6.83 -0.85 18.91
N TRP A 241 7.68 0.18 18.88
CA TRP A 241 7.49 1.37 19.72
C TRP A 241 6.25 2.19 19.34
N THR A 242 5.97 2.35 18.04
CA THR A 242 4.85 3.17 17.56
C THR A 242 3.49 2.54 17.89
N GLN A 243 3.43 1.25 18.22
CA GLN A 243 2.19 0.51 18.49
C GLN A 243 1.26 1.23 19.48
N ALA A 244 1.80 1.71 20.62
CA ALA A 244 0.99 2.40 21.62
C ALA A 244 0.46 3.76 21.12
N HIS A 245 1.25 4.49 20.32
CA HIS A 245 0.84 5.76 19.73
C HIS A 245 -0.21 5.58 18.65
N LEU A 246 -0.05 4.56 17.80
CA LEU A 246 -1.05 4.20 16.82
C LEU A 246 -2.36 3.79 17.51
N GLN A 247 -2.29 3.00 18.58
CA GLN A 247 -3.48 2.64 19.36
C GLN A 247 -4.21 3.88 19.90
N ASN A 248 -3.47 4.83 20.50
CA ASN A 248 -4.04 6.07 21.02
C ASN A 248 -4.65 6.93 19.90
N PHE A 249 -3.98 7.02 18.74
CA PHE A 249 -4.51 7.74 17.59
C PHE A 249 -5.80 7.11 17.07
N LEU A 250 -5.87 5.78 16.92
CA LEU A 250 -7.07 5.10 16.46
C LEU A 250 -8.25 5.28 17.42
N ALA A 251 -7.99 5.26 18.73
CA ALA A 251 -8.99 5.56 19.75
C ALA A 251 -9.51 7.01 19.63
N ASP A 252 -8.59 7.99 19.64
CA ASP A 252 -8.94 9.40 19.52
C ASP A 252 -9.68 9.70 18.21
N PHE A 253 -9.28 9.06 17.10
CA PHE A 253 -9.94 9.22 15.82
C PHE A 253 -11.36 8.66 15.84
N ALA A 254 -11.57 7.46 16.39
CA ALA A 254 -12.90 6.89 16.53
C ALA A 254 -13.82 7.74 17.43
N ASP A 255 -13.27 8.37 18.47
CA ASP A 255 -14.03 9.18 19.42
C ASP A 255 -14.34 10.59 18.93
N ARG A 256 -13.41 11.22 18.20
CA ARG A 256 -13.42 12.68 18.01
C ARG A 256 -13.63 13.13 16.57
N SER A 257 -13.51 12.22 15.59
CA SER A 257 -13.66 12.56 14.17
C SER A 257 -15.12 12.61 13.69
N ASP A 258 -16.07 12.07 14.46
CA ASP A 258 -17.43 11.74 14.00
C ASP A 258 -17.50 10.74 12.81
N ALA A 259 -16.41 10.06 12.46
CA ALA A 259 -16.45 9.04 11.43
C ALA A 259 -17.35 7.87 11.85
N THR A 260 -18.24 7.45 10.96
CA THR A 260 -19.08 6.25 11.13
C THR A 260 -18.44 5.02 10.51
N ASP A 261 -17.58 5.23 9.51
CA ASP A 261 -16.98 4.17 8.70
C ASP A 261 -15.46 4.40 8.58
N ILE A 262 -14.69 3.71 9.41
CA ILE A 262 -13.23 3.75 9.42
C ILE A 262 -12.69 2.52 8.70
N TYR A 263 -11.92 2.76 7.63
CA TYR A 263 -11.23 1.75 6.85
C TYR A 263 -9.73 1.84 7.13
N ILE A 264 -9.08 0.73 7.45
CA ILE A 264 -7.63 0.70 7.69
C ILE A 264 -6.94 0.03 6.51
N ILE A 265 -5.91 0.67 5.95
CA ILE A 265 -5.08 0.10 4.90
C ILE A 265 -3.62 0.12 5.39
N ALA A 266 -3.09 -1.05 5.76
CA ALA A 266 -1.72 -1.18 6.26
C ALA A 266 -0.84 -1.95 5.26
N HIS A 267 0.37 -1.45 5.05
CA HIS A 267 1.31 -2.01 4.09
C HIS A 267 2.56 -2.58 4.77
N SER A 268 3.02 -3.75 4.31
CA SER A 268 4.30 -4.34 4.70
C SER A 268 4.50 -4.40 6.23
N MET A 269 5.60 -3.89 6.75
CA MET A 269 5.94 -3.84 8.17
C MET A 269 4.97 -2.99 9.00
N GLY A 270 4.25 -2.05 8.38
CA GLY A 270 3.19 -1.28 9.03
C GLY A 270 2.06 -2.15 9.58
N ASN A 271 1.87 -3.36 9.03
CA ASN A 271 0.91 -4.33 9.55
C ASN A 271 1.25 -4.78 10.98
N ARG A 272 2.53 -4.78 11.39
CA ARG A 272 2.95 -5.18 12.75
C ARG A 272 2.30 -4.30 13.83
N PRO A 273 2.52 -2.96 13.88
CA PRO A 273 1.85 -2.12 14.87
C PRO A 273 0.35 -2.06 14.65
N THR A 274 -0.14 -2.05 13.40
CA THR A 274 -1.57 -1.93 13.12
C THR A 274 -2.38 -3.06 13.72
N THR A 275 -1.98 -4.31 13.47
CA THR A 275 -2.75 -5.49 13.92
C THR A 275 -2.79 -5.58 15.45
N MET A 276 -1.65 -5.35 16.12
CA MET A 276 -1.57 -5.36 17.58
C MET A 276 -2.29 -4.18 18.22
N ALA A 277 -2.12 -2.95 17.70
CA ALA A 277 -2.78 -1.75 18.21
C ALA A 277 -4.30 -1.88 18.11
N LEU A 278 -4.81 -2.35 16.98
CA LEU A 278 -6.25 -2.48 16.74
C LEU A 278 -6.88 -3.59 17.59
N ALA A 279 -6.25 -4.77 17.68
CA ALA A 279 -6.71 -5.84 18.55
C ALA A 279 -6.76 -5.38 20.01
N ASN A 280 -5.67 -4.78 20.50
CA ASN A 280 -5.60 -4.24 21.87
C ASN A 280 -6.66 -3.15 22.13
N LEU A 281 -6.91 -2.28 21.15
CA LEU A 281 -7.92 -1.23 21.27
C LEU A 281 -9.30 -1.84 21.43
N LEU A 282 -9.70 -2.71 20.49
CA LEU A 282 -11.07 -3.22 20.39
C LEU A 282 -11.39 -4.26 21.47
N GLU A 283 -10.41 -4.98 21.99
CA GLU A 283 -10.61 -5.82 23.17
C GLU A 283 -10.84 -4.99 24.44
N LYS A 284 -10.14 -3.87 24.58
CA LYS A 284 -10.31 -2.95 25.73
C LYS A 284 -11.56 -2.09 25.61
N ARG A 285 -11.95 -1.78 24.37
CA ARG A 285 -13.00 -0.83 24.00
C ARG A 285 -13.90 -1.41 22.90
N PRO A 286 -14.66 -2.47 23.18
CA PRO A 286 -15.50 -3.14 22.19
C PRO A 286 -16.61 -2.23 21.64
N GLU A 287 -16.99 -1.17 22.36
CA GLU A 287 -17.96 -0.17 21.91
C GLU A 287 -17.50 0.60 20.66
N LEU A 288 -16.19 0.60 20.37
CA LEU A 288 -15.63 1.21 19.16
C LEU A 288 -15.70 0.30 17.93
N LEU A 289 -15.89 -1.01 18.11
CA LEU A 289 -15.88 -1.99 17.03
C LEU A 289 -16.77 -1.59 15.83
N PRO A 290 -18.02 -1.08 16.02
CA PRO A 290 -18.88 -0.72 14.90
C PRO A 290 -18.34 0.39 14.00
N ARG A 291 -17.35 1.17 14.47
CA ARG A 291 -16.69 2.23 13.69
C ARG A 291 -15.74 1.67 12.64
N PHE A 292 -15.14 0.50 12.87
CA PHE A 292 -14.14 -0.09 11.99
C PHE A 292 -14.79 -1.08 11.02
N LYS A 293 -14.90 -0.70 9.74
CA LYS A 293 -15.66 -1.47 8.74
C LYS A 293 -14.83 -2.51 8.01
N GLN A 294 -13.54 -2.24 7.85
CA GLN A 294 -12.62 -3.14 7.15
C GLN A 294 -11.17 -2.82 7.50
N VAL A 295 -10.37 -3.89 7.62
CA VAL A 295 -8.91 -3.81 7.67
C VAL A 295 -8.34 -4.51 6.44
N VAL A 296 -7.47 -3.80 5.73
CA VAL A 296 -6.72 -4.29 4.58
C VAL A 296 -5.27 -4.48 5.00
N LEU A 297 -4.81 -5.73 4.99
CA LEU A 297 -3.42 -6.10 5.26
C LEU A 297 -2.73 -6.37 3.92
N ALA A 298 -2.01 -5.39 3.41
CA ALA A 298 -1.29 -5.50 2.14
C ALA A 298 0.15 -5.98 2.37
N ALA A 299 0.49 -7.17 1.87
CA ALA A 299 1.82 -7.79 1.92
C ALA A 299 2.39 -7.78 3.34
N PRO A 300 1.65 -8.26 4.35
CA PRO A 300 2.05 -8.14 5.74
C PRO A 300 3.42 -8.78 6.00
N ASP A 301 4.39 -7.94 6.36
CA ASP A 301 5.66 -8.37 6.93
C ASP A 301 5.43 -8.67 8.42
N ILE A 302 4.75 -9.76 8.72
CA ILE A 302 4.56 -10.29 10.07
C ILE A 302 5.06 -11.73 10.05
N ASN A 303 5.78 -12.17 11.09
CA ASN A 303 6.11 -13.58 11.28
C ASN A 303 4.81 -14.42 11.18
N ALA A 304 4.81 -15.43 10.32
CA ALA A 304 3.62 -16.18 9.99
C ALA A 304 3.03 -16.94 11.19
N ASP A 305 3.87 -17.46 12.08
CA ASP A 305 3.43 -18.20 13.27
C ASP A 305 2.86 -17.23 14.30
N VAL A 306 3.53 -16.10 14.54
CA VAL A 306 2.99 -15.02 15.39
C VAL A 306 1.63 -14.56 14.87
N PHE A 307 1.48 -14.39 13.56
CA PHE A 307 0.20 -13.98 13.00
C PHE A 307 -0.88 -15.04 13.25
N ARG A 308 -0.62 -16.31 12.90
CA ARG A 308 -1.59 -17.40 13.01
C ARG A 308 -1.98 -17.73 14.45
N GLU A 309 -1.01 -17.74 15.37
CA GLU A 309 -1.22 -18.20 16.73
C GLU A 309 -1.68 -17.08 17.68
N GLN A 310 -1.27 -15.83 17.43
CA GLN A 310 -1.46 -14.75 18.40
C GLN A 310 -2.34 -13.62 17.87
N ILE A 311 -2.28 -13.28 16.58
CA ILE A 311 -2.97 -12.09 16.04
C ILE A 311 -4.32 -12.46 15.43
N ALA A 312 -4.31 -13.42 14.52
CA ALA A 312 -5.46 -13.88 13.77
C ALA A 312 -6.65 -14.31 14.66
N PRO A 313 -6.45 -15.13 15.72
CA PRO A 313 -7.55 -15.52 16.61
C PRO A 313 -8.20 -14.32 17.30
N ARG A 314 -7.41 -13.31 17.68
CA ARG A 314 -7.90 -12.09 18.33
C ARG A 314 -8.75 -11.24 17.38
N LEU A 315 -8.26 -11.03 16.15
CA LEU A 315 -9.03 -10.31 15.13
C LEU A 315 -10.33 -11.05 14.77
N ALA A 316 -10.28 -12.38 14.71
CA ALA A 316 -11.43 -13.24 14.45
C ALA A 316 -12.46 -13.18 15.60
N SER A 317 -12.02 -13.24 16.86
CA SER A 317 -12.91 -13.16 18.03
C SER A 317 -13.63 -11.82 18.14
N LEU A 318 -13.02 -10.75 17.59
CA LEU A 318 -13.64 -9.43 17.51
C LEU A 318 -14.69 -9.34 16.38
N GLY A 319 -14.81 -10.35 15.51
CA GLY A 319 -15.69 -10.29 14.34
C GLY A 319 -15.31 -9.20 13.33
N LEU A 320 -14.06 -8.71 13.40
CA LEU A 320 -13.60 -7.60 12.57
C LEU A 320 -13.41 -8.07 11.11
N PRO A 321 -13.96 -7.36 10.10
CA PRO A 321 -13.68 -7.69 8.72
C PRO A 321 -12.21 -7.42 8.36
N VAL A 322 -11.47 -8.47 8.03
CA VAL A 322 -10.05 -8.40 7.64
C VAL A 322 -9.85 -9.07 6.29
N THR A 323 -9.14 -8.39 5.40
CA THR A 323 -8.71 -8.92 4.10
C THR A 323 -7.19 -8.83 4.02
N LEU A 324 -6.54 -9.95 3.77
CA LEU A 324 -5.09 -10.06 3.64
C LEU A 324 -4.73 -10.35 2.20
N TYR A 325 -3.88 -9.52 1.61
CA TYR A 325 -3.30 -9.74 0.29
C TYR A 325 -1.86 -10.21 0.41
N ALA A 326 -1.57 -11.38 -0.14
CA ALA A 326 -0.25 -12.01 -0.13
C ALA A 326 0.18 -12.40 -1.55
N SER A 327 1.48 -12.58 -1.80
CA SER A 327 1.99 -12.92 -3.13
C SER A 327 3.29 -13.73 -3.05
N LYS A 328 3.44 -14.78 -3.87
CA LYS A 328 4.71 -15.53 -3.98
C LYS A 328 5.80 -14.73 -4.69
N ASN A 329 5.39 -13.74 -5.50
CA ASN A 329 6.27 -12.93 -6.32
C ASN A 329 6.84 -11.72 -5.56
N ASP A 330 6.55 -11.58 -4.26
CA ASP A 330 7.04 -10.46 -3.47
C ASP A 330 8.54 -10.59 -3.15
N MET A 331 9.36 -9.87 -3.91
CA MET A 331 10.81 -9.82 -3.71
C MET A 331 11.20 -9.20 -2.36
N ALA A 332 10.36 -8.36 -1.76
CA ALA A 332 10.65 -7.78 -0.45
C ALA A 332 10.32 -8.75 0.69
N MET A 333 9.35 -9.66 0.53
CA MET A 333 9.21 -10.77 1.49
C MET A 333 10.45 -11.67 1.49
N ARG A 334 11.08 -11.91 0.32
CA ARG A 334 12.37 -12.63 0.23
C ARG A 334 13.48 -11.90 0.98
N LEU A 335 13.53 -10.58 0.83
CA LEU A 335 14.52 -9.75 1.50
C LEU A 335 14.28 -9.72 3.02
N SER A 336 13.02 -9.59 3.44
CA SER A 336 12.62 -9.65 4.84
C SER A 336 12.92 -11.01 5.47
N TYR A 337 12.67 -12.11 4.77
CA TYR A 337 13.11 -13.45 5.17
C TYR A 337 14.62 -13.51 5.33
N ARG A 338 15.40 -12.99 4.37
CA ARG A 338 16.86 -12.93 4.46
C ARG A 338 17.37 -12.17 5.69
N TYR A 339 16.69 -11.09 6.08
CA TYR A 339 17.09 -10.30 7.25
C TYR A 339 16.60 -10.88 8.58
N SER A 340 15.41 -11.49 8.60
CA SER A 340 14.75 -11.90 9.86
C SER A 340 14.83 -13.39 10.15
N GLY A 341 15.02 -14.25 9.14
CA GLY A 341 15.10 -15.71 9.28
C GLY A 341 13.77 -16.45 9.42
N TRP A 342 12.62 -15.77 9.25
CA TRP A 342 11.29 -16.35 9.46
C TRP A 342 10.35 -16.13 8.27
N ASP A 343 9.47 -17.10 8.03
CA ASP A 343 8.39 -17.00 7.06
C ASP A 343 7.45 -15.84 7.41
N LYS A 344 6.95 -15.17 6.36
CA LYS A 344 6.05 -14.02 6.48
C LYS A 344 4.65 -14.38 5.99
N ILE A 345 3.63 -13.92 6.70
CA ILE A 345 2.24 -14.21 6.32
C ILE A 345 1.84 -13.56 4.97
N GLY A 346 2.58 -12.54 4.51
CA GLY A 346 2.43 -11.96 3.17
C GLY A 346 3.05 -12.79 2.02
N ASP A 347 3.72 -13.91 2.31
CA ASP A 347 4.38 -14.77 1.33
C ASP A 347 3.69 -16.14 1.22
N ILE A 348 3.03 -16.39 0.08
CA ILE A 348 2.24 -17.61 -0.10
C ILE A 348 3.08 -18.88 -0.36
N ARG A 349 4.42 -18.76 -0.43
CA ARG A 349 5.29 -19.94 -0.52
C ARG A 349 5.33 -20.71 0.78
N GLY A 350 5.08 -20.04 1.90
CA GLY A 350 4.79 -20.69 3.17
C GLY A 350 3.38 -21.31 3.17
N PRO A 351 3.04 -22.11 4.18
CA PRO A 351 1.74 -22.77 4.24
C PRO A 351 0.60 -21.74 4.26
N ILE A 352 -0.32 -21.85 3.30
CA ILE A 352 -1.60 -21.13 3.33
C ILE A 352 -2.46 -21.82 4.37
N VAL A 353 -2.74 -21.11 5.46
CA VAL A 353 -3.54 -21.62 6.57
C VAL A 353 -4.84 -20.85 6.60
N ASN A 354 -5.94 -21.58 6.82
CA ASN A 354 -7.20 -20.96 7.17
C ASN A 354 -7.05 -20.03 8.35
N ILE A 355 -7.55 -18.81 8.23
CA ILE A 355 -7.77 -17.96 9.37
C ILE A 355 -9.27 -17.66 9.42
N PRO A 356 -10.03 -18.31 10.33
CA PRO A 356 -11.46 -18.03 10.48
C PRO A 356 -11.72 -16.53 10.62
N GLY A 357 -12.73 -16.02 9.91
CA GLY A 357 -13.10 -14.60 9.94
C GLY A 357 -12.28 -13.69 9.02
N LEU A 358 -11.21 -14.18 8.39
CA LEU A 358 -10.33 -13.41 7.52
C LEU A 358 -10.44 -13.86 6.05
N ASP A 359 -10.47 -12.89 5.14
CA ASP A 359 -10.39 -13.14 3.71
C ASP A 359 -8.93 -13.15 3.27
N PHE A 360 -8.39 -14.32 2.90
CA PHE A 360 -7.03 -14.44 2.35
C PHE A 360 -7.07 -14.39 0.82
N ILE A 361 -6.35 -13.44 0.23
CA ILE A 361 -6.28 -13.21 -1.22
C ILE A 361 -4.85 -13.42 -1.70
N ASP A 362 -4.67 -14.41 -2.56
CA ASP A 362 -3.47 -14.58 -3.38
C ASP A 362 -3.47 -13.58 -4.54
N ALA A 363 -2.55 -12.63 -4.45
CA ALA A 363 -2.29 -11.60 -5.45
C ALA A 363 -1.19 -12.00 -6.46
N SER A 364 -0.66 -13.22 -6.44
CA SER A 364 0.48 -13.63 -7.26
C SER A 364 0.27 -13.40 -8.77
N ASN A 365 -0.96 -13.61 -9.27
CA ASN A 365 -1.26 -13.45 -10.70
C ASN A 365 -1.19 -11.99 -11.17
N VAL A 366 -1.51 -11.04 -10.30
CA VAL A 366 -1.53 -9.61 -10.66
C VAL A 366 -0.18 -8.93 -10.44
N THR A 367 0.81 -9.62 -9.85
CA THR A 367 2.10 -9.05 -9.46
C THR A 367 3.26 -9.44 -10.35
N MET A 368 3.04 -10.29 -11.34
CA MET A 368 4.07 -10.88 -12.21
C MET A 368 4.96 -9.86 -12.95
N ASN A 369 4.47 -8.64 -13.22
CA ASN A 369 5.16 -7.63 -14.04
C ASN A 369 5.79 -6.48 -13.24
N PHE A 370 5.93 -6.59 -11.92
CA PHE A 370 6.41 -5.49 -11.06
C PHE A 370 7.63 -5.89 -10.22
N ILE A 371 8.70 -5.08 -10.29
CA ILE A 371 9.98 -5.32 -9.61
C ILE A 371 10.03 -4.65 -8.20
N GLY A 372 8.95 -4.00 -7.75
CA GLY A 372 8.93 -3.21 -6.51
C GLY A 372 7.93 -3.69 -5.46
N HIS A 373 8.25 -3.48 -4.18
CA HIS A 373 7.48 -3.85 -2.99
C HIS A 373 6.12 -3.15 -2.84
N ASP A 374 5.92 -2.01 -3.50
CA ASP A 374 4.69 -1.21 -3.42
C ASP A 374 3.52 -1.79 -4.24
N TYR A 375 3.65 -2.99 -4.79
CA TYR A 375 2.74 -3.51 -5.82
C TYR A 375 1.29 -3.63 -5.35
N LEU A 376 1.00 -3.94 -4.09
CA LEU A 376 -0.40 -4.07 -3.64
C LEU A 376 -1.12 -2.74 -3.52
N VAL A 377 -0.38 -1.68 -3.18
CA VAL A 377 -0.91 -0.32 -3.12
C VAL A 377 -0.76 0.43 -4.45
N SER A 378 -0.13 -0.21 -5.45
CA SER A 378 0.16 0.37 -6.77
C SER A 378 -0.42 -0.41 -7.95
N ASN A 379 -1.10 -1.53 -7.71
CA ASN A 379 -1.71 -2.34 -8.76
C ASN A 379 -3.17 -1.97 -8.93
N ARG A 380 -3.57 -1.62 -10.15
CA ARG A 380 -4.95 -1.23 -10.48
C ARG A 380 -5.97 -2.30 -10.10
N VAL A 381 -5.67 -3.58 -10.28
CA VAL A 381 -6.60 -4.68 -9.96
C VAL A 381 -6.85 -4.75 -8.45
N VAL A 382 -5.78 -4.70 -7.65
CA VAL A 382 -5.88 -4.68 -6.19
C VAL A 382 -6.57 -3.42 -5.69
N LEU A 383 -6.23 -2.24 -6.23
CA LEU A 383 -6.92 -0.99 -5.87
C LEU A 383 -8.40 -1.01 -6.24
N THR A 384 -8.76 -1.61 -7.37
CA THR A 384 -10.16 -1.77 -7.77
C THR A 384 -10.90 -2.69 -6.80
N ASP A 385 -10.29 -3.81 -6.42
CA ASP A 385 -10.85 -4.75 -5.45
C ASP A 385 -11.02 -4.12 -4.06
N VAL A 386 -10.04 -3.35 -3.59
CA VAL A 386 -10.14 -2.55 -2.35
C VAL A 386 -11.25 -1.51 -2.46
N ALA A 387 -11.35 -0.79 -3.59
CA ALA A 387 -12.41 0.19 -3.80
C ALA A 387 -13.80 -0.46 -3.80
N THR A 388 -13.97 -1.62 -4.45
CA THR A 388 -15.22 -2.39 -4.44
C THR A 388 -15.59 -2.82 -3.02
N MET A 389 -14.62 -3.34 -2.26
CA MET A 389 -14.83 -3.72 -0.86
C MET A 389 -15.29 -2.53 0.00
N ILE A 390 -14.66 -1.36 -0.15
CA ILE A 390 -15.04 -0.15 0.61
C ILE A 390 -16.39 0.42 0.18
N LYS A 391 -16.71 0.38 -1.12
CA LYS A 391 -17.97 0.94 -1.65
C LYS A 391 -19.17 0.06 -1.34
N ALA A 392 -19.01 -1.25 -1.47
CA ALA A 392 -20.11 -2.21 -1.42
C ALA A 392 -20.15 -3.04 -0.12
N GLY A 393 -19.11 -2.98 0.72
CA GLY A 393 -19.06 -3.74 1.97
C GLY A 393 -18.98 -5.26 1.77
N LEU A 394 -18.53 -5.71 0.60
CA LEU A 394 -18.56 -7.12 0.19
C LEU A 394 -17.35 -7.89 0.74
N ARG A 395 -17.61 -9.10 1.27
CA ARG A 395 -16.56 -10.09 1.58
C ARG A 395 -16.02 -10.71 0.29
N ALA A 396 -14.86 -11.35 0.37
CA ALA A 396 -14.17 -11.94 -0.79
C ALA A 396 -15.05 -12.87 -1.64
N LYS A 397 -15.94 -13.64 -0.99
CA LYS A 397 -16.86 -14.54 -1.68
C LYS A 397 -17.87 -13.87 -2.60
N ASP A 398 -18.18 -12.61 -2.33
CA ASP A 398 -19.19 -11.83 -3.04
C ASP A 398 -18.55 -10.83 -4.01
N ARG A 399 -17.21 -10.80 -4.12
CA ARG A 399 -16.47 -9.91 -5.03
C ARG A 399 -16.19 -10.62 -6.35
N GLY A 400 -16.89 -10.21 -7.41
CA GLY A 400 -16.83 -10.86 -8.73
C GLY A 400 -15.46 -10.89 -9.43
N GLY A 401 -14.48 -10.12 -8.95
CA GLY A 401 -13.09 -10.15 -9.44
C GLY A 401 -12.21 -11.24 -8.80
N LEU A 402 -12.76 -12.04 -7.88
CA LEU A 402 -12.03 -13.07 -7.15
C LEU A 402 -12.58 -14.46 -7.45
N ARG A 403 -11.69 -15.44 -7.57
CA ARG A 403 -12.03 -16.86 -7.71
C ARG A 403 -11.63 -17.62 -6.45
N GLY A 404 -12.56 -18.36 -5.86
CA GLY A 404 -12.26 -19.25 -4.74
C GLY A 404 -11.49 -20.49 -5.21
N ARG A 405 -10.40 -20.84 -4.52
CA ARG A 405 -9.63 -22.07 -4.78
C ARG A 405 -9.94 -23.14 -3.73
N PRO A 406 -10.21 -24.40 -4.13
CA PRO A 406 -10.43 -25.48 -3.19
C PRO A 406 -9.10 -25.96 -2.60
N LEU A 407 -8.92 -25.74 -1.31
CA LEU A 407 -8.18 -26.63 -0.40
C LEU A 407 -9.22 -27.27 0.54
N PRO A 408 -8.95 -28.41 1.21
CA PRO A 408 -9.81 -28.85 2.30
C PRO A 408 -9.98 -27.68 3.27
N VAL A 409 -11.24 -27.38 3.58
CA VAL A 409 -11.77 -26.06 3.93
C VAL A 409 -10.90 -25.24 4.88
N PRO A 410 -10.81 -23.92 4.67
CA PRO A 410 -11.47 -23.11 3.67
C PRO A 410 -10.52 -22.52 2.61
N ARG A 411 -11.24 -22.07 1.60
CA ARG A 411 -10.82 -21.41 0.38
C ARG A 411 -10.00 -20.18 0.69
N TYR A 412 -8.82 -20.09 0.09
CA TYR A 412 -8.25 -18.79 -0.25
C TYR A 412 -8.86 -18.31 -1.57
N TRP A 413 -8.79 -17.01 -1.79
CA TRP A 413 -9.25 -16.35 -3.01
C TRP A 413 -8.04 -15.95 -3.82
N GLU A 414 -8.19 -15.86 -5.14
CA GLU A 414 -7.15 -15.31 -6.00
C GLU A 414 -7.77 -14.47 -7.11
N PHE A 415 -6.95 -13.61 -7.70
CA PHE A 415 -7.30 -12.98 -8.96
C PHE A 415 -7.16 -14.01 -10.09
N PRO A 416 -8.18 -14.12 -10.98
CA PRO A 416 -8.21 -15.11 -12.05
C PRO A 416 -7.09 -14.98 -13.08
#